data_AF-A0A920A950-F1
#
_entry.id   AF-A0A920A950-F1
#
_cell.length_a   1.000
_cell.length_b   1.000
_cell.length_c   1.000
_cell.angle_alpha   90.00
_cell.angle_beta   90.00
_cell.angle_gamma   90.00
#
_symmetry.space_group_name_H-M   'P 1'
#
loop_
_entity.id
_entity.type
_entity.pdbx_description
1 polymer ?
#
loop_
_entity_poly.entity_id
_entity_poly.type
_entity_poly.pdbx_seq_one_letter_code
_entity_poly.pdbx_strand_id
1 'polypeptide(L)'
;MSKLKAKLAAQIQANGPLSLADYMDAALSDPEEGYYMRRAPFGTPHNGGGDFTTAPEISQMFGELLGAWCLDLWARSGPPQPVNLVELGPGRGTLMADMCRITGRNSDFAQHLSVHFVETSPTLRGEQKQRVPNASWHDSIETLPENAITLVIANEFFDALPITQYARTQTGWREITVTLENNELAYARGPEQKNPFSPVQPRVCQIPHRRDC
;
A
#
# COMPACT_ATOMS: atom_id res chain seq x y z
N MET A 1 15.09 -17.75 17.91
CA MET A 1 14.08 -16.70 18.19
C MET A 1 14.49 -15.48 17.39
N SER A 2 13.64 -14.94 16.50
CA SER A 2 14.00 -13.72 15.74
C SER A 2 14.23 -12.55 16.70
N LYS A 3 15.08 -11.58 16.35
CA LYS A 3 15.29 -10.40 17.22
C LYS A 3 13.98 -9.63 17.39
N LEU A 4 13.14 -9.61 16.35
CA LEU A 4 11.80 -9.02 16.43
C LEU A 4 10.93 -9.67 17.51
N LYS A 5 10.89 -11.01 17.59
CA LYS A 5 10.10 -11.69 18.63
C LYS A 5 10.58 -11.29 20.03
N ALA A 6 11.89 -11.09 20.24
CA ALA A 6 12.41 -10.61 21.52
C ALA A 6 11.99 -9.16 21.83
N LYS A 7 12.03 -8.26 20.83
CA LYS A 7 11.53 -6.88 20.98
C LYS A 7 10.05 -6.85 21.34
N LEU A 8 9.21 -7.59 20.61
CA LEU A 8 7.77 -7.67 20.84
C LEU A 8 7.46 -8.28 22.22
N ALA A 9 8.19 -9.33 22.62
CA ALA A 9 8.03 -9.93 23.94
C ALA A 9 8.33 -8.92 25.07
N ALA A 10 9.41 -8.14 24.93
CA ALA A 10 9.74 -7.10 25.89
C ALA A 10 8.67 -5.99 25.96
N GLN A 11 8.11 -5.58 24.81
CA GLN A 11 7.01 -4.62 24.77
C GLN A 11 5.75 -5.15 25.46
N ILE A 12 5.38 -6.41 25.19
CA ILE A 12 4.21 -7.05 25.80
C ILE A 12 4.38 -7.16 27.33
N GLN A 13 5.57 -7.51 27.81
CA GLN A 13 5.87 -7.58 29.24
C GLN A 13 5.80 -6.21 29.93
N ALA A 14 6.22 -5.14 29.25
CA ALA A 14 6.24 -3.80 29.80
C ALA A 14 4.84 -3.13 29.79
N ASN A 15 4.09 -3.30 28.69
CA ASN A 15 2.91 -2.48 28.39
C ASN A 15 1.60 -3.28 28.34
N GLY A 16 1.66 -4.61 28.42
CA GLY A 16 0.52 -5.50 28.18
C GLY A 16 0.36 -5.90 26.72
N PRO A 17 -0.74 -6.61 26.37
CA PRO A 17 -0.95 -7.13 25.02
C PRO A 17 -0.94 -6.04 23.93
N LEU A 18 -0.35 -6.36 22.78
CA LEU A 18 -0.34 -5.48 21.60
C LEU A 18 -1.63 -5.64 20.79
N SER A 19 -2.08 -4.60 20.09
CA SER A 19 -3.12 -4.81 19.07
C SER A 19 -2.60 -5.72 17.95
N LEU A 20 -3.49 -6.41 17.25
CA LEU A 20 -3.09 -7.15 16.06
C LEU A 20 -2.47 -6.23 14.99
N ALA A 21 -2.97 -4.99 14.88
CA ALA A 21 -2.46 -4.00 13.96
C ALA A 21 -1.00 -3.62 14.30
N ASP A 22 -0.69 -3.33 15.56
CA ASP A 22 0.68 -2.99 15.99
C ASP A 22 1.64 -4.17 15.78
N TYR A 23 1.16 -5.40 16.04
CA TYR A 23 1.93 -6.60 15.75
C TYR A 23 2.22 -6.74 14.25
N MET A 24 1.21 -6.58 13.39
CA MET A 24 1.37 -6.65 11.93
C MET A 24 2.32 -5.56 11.43
N ASP A 25 2.16 -4.32 11.88
CA ASP A 25 3.03 -3.21 11.49
C ASP A 25 4.49 -3.51 11.86
N ALA A 26 4.76 -3.96 13.09
CA ALA A 26 6.11 -4.34 13.50
C ALA A 26 6.65 -5.52 12.67
N ALA A 27 5.82 -6.52 12.35
CA ALA A 27 6.22 -7.66 11.51
C ALA A 27 6.57 -7.25 10.08
N LEU A 28 5.88 -6.27 9.51
CA LEU A 28 6.07 -5.81 8.14
C LEU A 28 7.16 -4.74 8.01
N SER A 29 7.21 -3.81 8.96
CA SER A 29 7.88 -2.51 8.82
C SER A 29 9.00 -2.26 9.83
N ASP A 30 9.29 -3.15 10.80
CA ASP A 30 10.41 -2.94 11.74
C ASP A 30 11.71 -2.64 10.97
N PRO A 31 12.44 -1.54 11.29
CA PRO A 31 13.57 -1.10 10.47
C PRO A 31 14.71 -2.13 10.36
N GLU A 32 14.87 -2.98 11.37
CA GLU A 32 15.94 -3.99 11.40
C GLU A 32 15.45 -5.37 10.97
N GLU A 33 14.20 -5.69 11.29
CA GLU A 33 13.68 -7.05 11.24
C GLU A 33 12.39 -7.20 10.41
N GLY A 34 11.78 -6.11 9.96
CA GLY A 34 10.54 -6.09 9.20
C GLY A 34 10.66 -6.84 7.87
N TYR A 35 9.58 -7.50 7.48
CA TYR A 35 9.52 -8.28 6.24
C TYR A 35 9.93 -7.46 5.01
N TYR A 36 9.41 -6.24 4.87
CA TYR A 36 9.70 -5.34 3.75
C TYR A 36 11.04 -4.60 3.86
N MET A 37 11.70 -4.66 5.03
CA MET A 37 12.98 -3.98 5.27
C MET A 37 14.19 -4.89 5.03
N ARG A 38 14.07 -6.19 5.35
CA ARG A 38 15.20 -7.15 5.27
C ARG A 38 15.30 -7.96 4.00
N ARG A 39 14.17 -8.30 3.38
CA ARG A 39 14.13 -9.19 2.21
C ARG A 39 13.88 -8.35 0.97
N ALA A 40 14.47 -8.75 -0.17
CA ALA A 40 13.91 -8.42 -1.47
C ALA A 40 12.64 -9.28 -1.62
N PRO A 41 11.45 -8.78 -1.25
CA PRO A 41 10.27 -9.63 -1.04
C PRO A 41 9.64 -10.03 -2.37
N PHE A 42 9.96 -9.29 -3.44
CA PHE A 42 9.30 -9.32 -4.74
C PHE A 42 10.21 -9.97 -5.80
N GLY A 43 9.65 -10.91 -6.55
CA GLY A 43 10.31 -11.62 -7.66
C GLY A 43 10.09 -13.13 -7.59
N THR A 44 10.40 -13.83 -8.69
CA THR A 44 10.32 -15.30 -8.72
C THR A 44 11.57 -15.92 -8.09
N PRO A 45 11.46 -17.11 -7.43
CA PRO A 45 12.58 -17.76 -6.73
C PRO A 45 13.83 -17.99 -7.58
N HIS A 46 13.71 -18.05 -8.90
CA HIS A 46 14.82 -18.29 -9.83
C HIS A 46 15.62 -17.04 -10.22
N ASN A 47 15.15 -15.82 -9.91
CA ASN A 47 15.83 -14.57 -10.25
C ASN A 47 16.49 -13.88 -9.05
N GLY A 48 16.83 -14.65 -8.00
CA GLY A 48 17.62 -14.14 -6.87
C GLY A 48 16.87 -13.29 -5.84
N GLY A 49 15.53 -13.35 -5.79
CA GLY A 49 14.75 -12.78 -4.68
C GLY A 49 13.24 -13.00 -4.76
N GLY A 50 12.61 -13.28 -3.62
CA GLY A 50 11.17 -13.13 -3.34
C GLY A 50 10.32 -14.40 -3.21
N ASP A 51 9.48 -14.46 -2.17
CA ASP A 51 8.40 -15.46 -1.97
C ASP A 51 7.08 -15.03 -2.67
N PHE A 52 7.05 -13.82 -3.26
CA PHE A 52 5.86 -13.21 -3.86
C PHE A 52 5.95 -13.13 -5.38
N THR A 53 5.03 -13.84 -6.05
CA THR A 53 4.74 -13.65 -7.48
C THR A 53 3.46 -12.81 -7.59
N THR A 54 3.61 -11.49 -7.74
CA THR A 54 2.47 -10.57 -7.91
C THR A 54 2.03 -10.51 -9.38
N ALA A 55 0.80 -10.09 -9.67
CA ALA A 55 0.26 -10.06 -11.04
C ALA A 55 1.17 -9.32 -12.08
N PRO A 56 1.80 -8.18 -11.74
CA PRO A 56 2.77 -7.52 -12.62
C PRO A 56 4.03 -8.35 -12.91
N GLU A 57 4.46 -9.20 -11.97
CA GLU A 57 5.63 -10.08 -12.13
C GLU A 57 5.31 -11.36 -12.91
N ILE A 58 4.02 -11.72 -13.06
CA ILE A 58 3.55 -12.84 -13.89
C ILE A 58 3.53 -12.44 -15.36
N SER A 59 3.03 -11.24 -15.68
CA SER A 59 2.89 -10.80 -17.07
C SER A 59 2.88 -9.29 -17.20
N GLN A 60 3.73 -8.79 -18.09
CA GLN A 60 3.75 -7.39 -18.54
C GLN A 60 2.38 -6.91 -19.02
N MET A 61 1.54 -7.81 -19.54
CA MET A 61 0.22 -7.47 -20.07
C MET A 61 -0.68 -6.85 -19.01
N PHE A 62 -0.51 -7.20 -17.74
CA PHE A 62 -1.28 -6.61 -16.66
C PHE A 62 -1.04 -5.10 -16.55
N GLY A 63 0.23 -4.68 -16.53
CA GLY A 63 0.60 -3.26 -16.53
C GLY A 63 0.22 -2.55 -17.82
N GLU A 64 0.34 -3.22 -18.97
CA GLU A 64 -0.09 -2.64 -20.25
C GLU A 64 -1.60 -2.32 -20.27
N LEU A 65 -2.43 -3.23 -19.78
CA LEU A 65 -3.87 -3.06 -19.71
C LEU A 65 -4.27 -1.94 -18.74
N LEU A 66 -3.62 -1.85 -17.58
CA LEU A 66 -3.86 -0.75 -16.65
C LEU A 66 -3.40 0.59 -17.24
N GLY A 67 -2.28 0.63 -17.94
CA GLY A 67 -1.82 1.83 -18.66
C GLY A 67 -2.83 2.28 -19.72
N ALA A 68 -3.36 1.36 -20.53
CA ALA A 68 -4.39 1.64 -21.52
C ALA A 68 -5.70 2.13 -20.87
N TRP A 69 -6.08 1.55 -19.73
CA TRP A 69 -7.23 2.00 -18.94
C TRP A 69 -7.04 3.43 -18.41
N CYS A 70 -5.86 3.78 -17.91
CA CYS A 70 -5.56 5.15 -17.48
C CYS A 70 -5.63 6.16 -18.64
N LEU A 71 -5.15 5.79 -19.84
CA LEU A 71 -5.28 6.63 -21.04
C LEU A 71 -6.75 6.88 -21.39
N ASP A 72 -7.58 5.84 -21.36
CA ASP A 72 -9.02 5.94 -21.65
C ASP A 72 -9.72 6.86 -20.64
N LEU A 73 -9.44 6.70 -19.34
CA LEU A 73 -10.00 7.56 -18.30
C LEU A 73 -9.60 9.03 -18.50
N TRP A 74 -8.33 9.29 -18.79
CA TRP A 74 -7.84 10.65 -19.02
C TRP A 74 -8.46 11.27 -20.28
N ALA A 75 -8.57 10.53 -21.39
CA ALA A 75 -9.22 11.02 -22.61
C ALA A 75 -10.70 11.37 -22.39
N ARG A 76 -11.40 10.63 -21.53
CA ARG A 76 -12.79 10.91 -21.15
C ARG A 76 -12.94 12.07 -20.16
N SER A 77 -11.86 12.49 -19.52
CA SER A 77 -11.87 13.57 -18.52
C SER A 77 -11.94 14.98 -19.12
N GLY A 78 -11.81 15.11 -20.45
CA GLY A 78 -11.93 16.37 -21.17
C GLY A 78 -10.72 16.64 -22.07
N PRO A 79 -10.43 17.92 -22.39
CA PRO A 79 -9.26 18.28 -23.19
C PRO A 79 -7.95 17.89 -22.47
N PRO A 80 -6.83 17.74 -23.21
CA PRO A 80 -5.53 17.45 -22.62
C PRO A 80 -5.21 18.39 -21.45
N GLN A 81 -4.90 17.79 -20.30
CA GLN A 81 -4.67 18.49 -19.04
C GLN A 81 -3.67 17.71 -18.17
N PRO A 82 -2.96 18.37 -17.24
CA PRO A 82 -2.04 17.71 -16.31
C PRO A 82 -2.65 16.49 -15.63
N VAL A 83 -1.87 15.42 -15.49
CA VAL A 83 -2.28 14.17 -14.84
C VAL A 83 -1.18 13.63 -13.94
N ASN A 84 -1.56 13.29 -12.71
CA ASN A 84 -0.74 12.55 -11.78
C ASN A 84 -1.09 11.06 -11.87
N LEU A 85 -0.11 10.22 -12.17
CA LEU A 85 -0.25 8.76 -12.09
C LEU A 85 0.45 8.29 -10.82
N VAL A 86 -0.35 7.86 -9.84
CA VAL A 86 0.09 7.51 -8.50
C VAL A 86 0.01 6.00 -8.32
N GLU A 87 1.06 5.39 -7.79
CA GLU A 87 1.01 4.00 -7.31
C GLU A 87 1.30 3.94 -5.80
N LEU A 88 0.40 3.28 -5.07
CA LEU A 88 0.53 3.00 -3.64
C LEU A 88 1.22 1.66 -3.45
N GLY A 89 2.36 1.66 -2.74
CA GLY A 89 3.16 0.46 -2.55
C GLY A 89 3.63 -0.16 -3.87
N PRO A 90 4.42 0.55 -4.69
CA PRO A 90 4.79 0.11 -6.05
C PRO A 90 5.73 -1.11 -6.10
N GLY A 91 6.14 -1.65 -4.95
CA GLY A 91 7.09 -2.76 -4.87
C GLY A 91 8.38 -2.43 -5.60
N ARG A 92 8.68 -3.13 -6.69
CA ARG A 92 9.88 -2.88 -7.52
C ARG A 92 9.68 -1.78 -8.56
N GLY A 93 8.47 -1.26 -8.72
CA GLY A 93 8.09 -0.34 -9.79
C GLY A 93 7.88 -1.03 -11.15
N THR A 94 7.77 -2.36 -11.19
CA THR A 94 7.55 -3.14 -12.42
C THR A 94 6.23 -2.75 -13.07
N LEU A 95 5.16 -2.67 -12.29
CA LEU A 95 3.83 -2.28 -12.78
C LEU A 95 3.86 -0.89 -13.45
N MET A 96 4.34 0.13 -12.74
CA MET A 96 4.46 1.47 -13.31
C MET A 96 5.34 1.53 -14.56
N ALA A 97 6.42 0.75 -14.61
CA ALA A 97 7.29 0.73 -15.79
C ALA A 97 6.55 0.23 -17.04
N ASP A 98 5.75 -0.83 -16.89
CA ASP A 98 4.90 -1.33 -17.97
C ASP A 98 3.79 -0.35 -18.34
N MET A 99 3.15 0.29 -17.36
CA MET A 99 2.17 1.34 -17.61
C MET A 99 2.80 2.50 -18.40
N CYS A 100 3.93 3.03 -17.95
CA CYS A 100 4.68 4.11 -18.62
C CYS A 100 5.09 3.76 -20.06
N ARG A 101 5.41 2.49 -20.34
CA ARG A 101 5.75 2.04 -21.70
C ARG A 101 4.55 2.15 -22.65
N ILE A 102 3.33 1.93 -22.17
CA ILE A 102 2.10 2.09 -22.97
C ILE A 102 1.65 3.54 -23.01
N THR A 103 1.59 4.22 -21.87
CA THR A 103 1.13 5.61 -21.80
C THR A 103 2.06 6.57 -22.55
N GLY A 104 3.38 6.29 -22.55
CA GLY A 104 4.38 7.05 -23.31
C GLY A 104 4.21 7.01 -24.82
N ARG A 105 3.39 6.10 -25.38
CA ARG A 105 3.07 6.08 -26.82
C ARG A 105 2.04 7.13 -27.21
N ASN A 106 1.33 7.70 -26.24
CA ASN A 106 0.44 8.84 -26.45
C ASN A 106 1.18 10.13 -26.07
N SER A 107 1.60 10.91 -27.07
CA SER A 107 2.38 12.13 -26.84
C SER A 107 1.64 13.16 -25.98
N ASP A 108 0.32 13.25 -26.14
CA ASP A 108 -0.50 14.20 -25.39
C ASP A 108 -0.61 13.84 -23.92
N PHE A 109 -0.70 12.56 -23.60
CA PHE A 109 -0.67 12.09 -22.22
C PHE A 109 0.74 12.24 -21.64
N ALA A 110 1.77 11.82 -22.38
CA ALA A 110 3.16 11.82 -21.92
C ALA A 110 3.67 13.23 -21.56
N GLN A 111 3.28 14.27 -22.31
CA GLN A 111 3.66 15.65 -22.01
C GLN A 111 3.00 16.22 -20.74
N HIS A 112 1.88 15.63 -20.30
CA HIS A 112 1.11 16.06 -19.14
C HIS A 112 1.31 15.17 -17.91
N LEU A 113 2.04 14.06 -18.05
CA LEU A 113 2.19 13.02 -17.04
C LEU A 113 3.23 13.40 -15.98
N SER A 114 2.81 13.35 -14.72
CA SER A 114 3.71 13.27 -13.55
C SER A 114 3.50 11.92 -12.87
N VAL A 115 4.58 11.19 -12.58
CA VAL A 115 4.52 9.87 -11.92
C VAL A 115 4.88 10.02 -10.45
N HIS A 116 4.09 9.41 -9.57
CA HIS A 116 4.23 9.49 -8.13
C HIS A 116 4.17 8.11 -7.48
N PHE A 117 5.08 7.86 -6.55
CA PHE A 117 5.11 6.64 -5.74
C PHE A 117 4.91 6.97 -4.27
N VAL A 118 3.97 6.28 -3.62
CA VAL A 118 3.84 6.28 -2.17
C VAL A 118 4.51 5.02 -1.63
N GLU A 119 5.72 5.20 -1.09
CA GLU A 119 6.63 4.13 -0.69
C GLU A 119 7.49 4.62 0.47
N THR A 120 7.56 3.91 1.59
CA THR A 120 8.37 4.34 2.75
C THR A 120 9.76 3.69 2.78
N SER A 121 9.96 2.56 2.10
CA SER A 121 11.20 1.79 2.12
C SER A 121 12.31 2.45 1.30
N PRO A 122 13.42 2.93 1.92
CA PRO A 122 14.53 3.54 1.19
C PRO A 122 15.18 2.58 0.18
N THR A 123 15.21 1.28 0.50
CA THR A 123 15.74 0.24 -0.37
C THR A 123 14.92 0.11 -1.65
N LEU A 124 13.59 0.02 -1.53
CA LEU A 124 12.71 -0.09 -2.69
C LEU A 124 12.70 1.19 -3.52
N ARG A 125 12.74 2.38 -2.89
CA ARG A 125 12.93 3.66 -3.61
C ARG A 125 14.18 3.64 -4.50
N GLY A 126 15.28 3.05 -4.01
CA GLY A 126 16.51 2.86 -4.77
C GLY A 126 16.35 2.00 -6.02
N GLU A 127 15.64 0.87 -5.91
CA GLU A 127 15.32 0.01 -7.07
C GLU A 127 14.36 0.68 -8.05
N GLN A 128 13.30 1.30 -7.54
CA GLN A 128 12.29 2.00 -8.34
C GLN A 128 12.90 3.13 -9.16
N LYS A 129 13.85 3.89 -8.59
CA LYS A 129 14.53 4.99 -9.30
C LYS A 129 15.33 4.53 -10.52
N GLN A 130 15.84 3.30 -10.51
CA GLN A 130 16.52 2.73 -11.67
C GLN A 130 15.52 2.37 -12.78
N ARG A 131 14.29 1.99 -12.40
CA ARG A 131 13.27 1.49 -13.33
C ARG A 131 12.36 2.60 -13.86
N VAL A 132 12.00 3.57 -13.02
CA VAL A 132 11.16 4.73 -13.35
C VAL A 132 11.85 6.01 -12.84
N PRO A 133 12.89 6.50 -13.54
CA PRO A 133 13.76 7.57 -13.04
C PRO A 133 13.07 8.94 -12.90
N ASN A 134 11.96 9.15 -13.60
CA ASN A 134 11.21 10.41 -13.59
C ASN A 134 10.09 10.44 -12.53
N ALA A 135 9.96 9.39 -11.72
CA ALA A 135 8.98 9.36 -10.63
C ALA A 135 9.38 10.31 -9.48
N SER A 136 8.38 10.75 -8.71
CA SER A 136 8.55 11.43 -7.42
C SER A 136 8.09 10.53 -6.29
N TRP A 137 8.81 10.51 -5.16
CA TRP A 137 8.50 9.64 -4.01
C TRP A 137 7.88 10.41 -2.87
N HIS A 138 6.92 9.78 -2.21
CA HIS A 138 6.09 10.31 -1.14
C HIS A 138 6.10 9.34 0.03
N ASP A 139 6.19 9.86 1.25
CA ASP A 139 6.09 9.04 2.47
C ASP A 139 4.63 8.64 2.75
N SER A 140 3.67 9.44 2.29
CA SER A 140 2.25 9.21 2.50
C SER A 140 1.40 9.85 1.40
N ILE A 141 0.11 9.54 1.36
CA ILE A 141 -0.81 10.11 0.35
C ILE A 141 -1.03 11.61 0.53
N GLU A 142 -0.84 12.13 1.75
CA GLU A 142 -1.03 13.53 2.10
C GLU A 142 0.01 14.46 1.47
N THR A 143 1.14 13.94 0.99
CA THR A 143 2.17 14.74 0.30
C THR A 143 1.99 14.77 -1.21
N LEU A 144 0.98 14.07 -1.74
CA LEU A 144 0.67 14.08 -3.16
C LEU A 144 0.17 15.45 -3.61
N PRO A 145 0.54 15.90 -4.82
CA PRO A 145 0.09 17.20 -5.31
C PRO A 145 -1.38 17.18 -5.73
N GLU A 146 -2.12 18.23 -5.36
CA GLU A 146 -3.56 18.40 -5.65
C GLU A 146 -3.82 19.29 -6.90
N ASN A 147 -2.81 19.42 -7.76
CA ASN A 147 -2.81 20.38 -8.87
C ASN A 147 -3.38 19.83 -10.20
N ALA A 148 -3.76 18.56 -10.24
CA ALA A 148 -4.07 17.84 -11.47
C ALA A 148 -5.07 16.71 -11.24
N ILE A 149 -5.62 16.15 -12.32
CA ILE A 149 -6.35 14.90 -12.24
C ILE A 149 -5.40 13.81 -11.74
N THR A 150 -5.84 13.03 -10.76
CA THR A 150 -5.01 12.02 -10.14
C THR A 150 -5.62 10.63 -10.37
N LEU A 151 -4.87 9.77 -11.04
CA LEU A 151 -5.18 8.36 -11.25
C LEU A 151 -4.37 7.54 -10.24
N VAL A 152 -5.05 6.80 -9.37
CA VAL A 152 -4.41 6.04 -8.28
C VAL A 152 -4.51 4.55 -8.56
N ILE A 153 -3.37 3.87 -8.50
CA ILE A 153 -3.22 2.42 -8.60
C ILE A 153 -2.78 1.89 -7.23
N ALA A 154 -3.44 0.84 -6.76
CA ALA A 154 -3.18 0.23 -5.47
C ALA A 154 -3.31 -1.30 -5.59
N ASN A 155 -2.41 -1.91 -6.36
CA ASN A 155 -2.40 -3.36 -6.57
C ASN A 155 -1.77 -4.06 -5.35
N GLU A 156 -2.51 -4.97 -4.70
CA GLU A 156 -2.04 -5.72 -3.52
C GLU A 156 -1.52 -4.79 -2.39
N PHE A 157 -2.06 -3.58 -2.31
CA PHE A 157 -1.71 -2.61 -1.28
C PHE A 157 -2.54 -2.81 0.00
N PHE A 158 -3.86 -2.97 -0.15
CA PHE A 158 -4.80 -2.97 0.98
C PHE A 158 -4.77 -4.25 1.82
N ASP A 159 -4.41 -5.38 1.23
CA ASP A 159 -4.25 -6.67 1.92
C ASP A 159 -2.99 -6.73 2.77
N ALA A 160 -2.01 -5.86 2.51
CA ALA A 160 -0.82 -5.70 3.32
C ALA A 160 -0.96 -4.69 4.47
N LEU A 161 -2.07 -3.94 4.55
CA LEU A 161 -2.26 -2.96 5.62
C LEU A 161 -2.51 -3.65 6.97
N PRO A 162 -1.93 -3.14 8.08
CA PRO A 162 -2.25 -3.62 9.42
C PRO A 162 -3.75 -3.58 9.69
N ILE A 163 -4.32 -4.69 10.18
CA ILE A 163 -5.74 -4.80 10.49
C ILE A 163 -6.01 -4.89 11.98
N THR A 164 -7.08 -4.23 12.40
CA THR A 164 -7.67 -4.44 13.73
C THR A 164 -8.79 -5.47 13.63
N GLN A 165 -8.78 -6.46 14.51
CA GLN A 165 -9.80 -7.50 14.57
C GLN A 165 -10.61 -7.38 15.86
N TYR A 166 -11.91 -7.66 15.78
CA TYR A 166 -12.81 -7.67 16.93
C TYR A 166 -13.64 -8.95 16.97
N ALA A 167 -13.74 -9.56 18.16
CA ALA A 167 -14.66 -10.65 18.43
C ALA A 167 -15.92 -10.14 19.14
N ARG A 168 -17.09 -10.48 18.62
CA ARG A 168 -18.38 -10.20 19.27
C ARG A 168 -18.55 -11.09 20.50
N THR A 169 -18.97 -10.51 21.61
CA THR A 169 -19.36 -11.22 22.84
C THR A 169 -20.86 -11.06 23.10
N GLN A 170 -21.38 -11.67 24.17
CA GLN A 170 -22.79 -11.50 24.57
C GLN A 170 -23.11 -10.05 24.99
N THR A 171 -22.12 -9.33 25.52
CA THR A 171 -22.27 -8.04 26.18
C THR A 171 -21.57 -6.89 25.45
N GLY A 172 -20.79 -7.19 24.39
CA GLY A 172 -20.13 -6.17 23.59
C GLY A 172 -19.20 -6.76 22.53
N TRP A 173 -18.05 -6.12 22.35
CA TRP A 173 -16.98 -6.53 21.46
C TRP A 173 -15.66 -6.51 22.22
N ARG A 174 -14.71 -7.37 21.82
CA ARG A 174 -13.34 -7.37 22.35
C ARG A 174 -12.37 -7.36 21.19
N GLU A 175 -11.37 -6.50 21.27
CA GLU A 175 -10.27 -6.50 20.30
C GLU A 175 -9.48 -7.80 20.39
N ILE A 176 -9.06 -8.34 19.25
CA ILE A 176 -8.08 -9.41 19.20
C ILE A 176 -6.69 -8.78 19.34
N THR A 177 -5.98 -9.19 20.38
CA THR A 177 -4.63 -8.70 20.71
C THR A 177 -3.62 -9.83 20.60
N VAL A 178 -2.33 -9.49 20.69
CA VAL A 178 -1.21 -10.44 20.76
C VAL A 178 -0.56 -10.32 22.14
N THR A 179 -0.43 -11.46 22.82
CA THR A 179 0.18 -11.58 24.16
C THR A 179 1.29 -12.65 24.16
N LEU A 180 1.87 -12.90 25.34
CA LEU A 180 2.74 -14.04 25.59
C LEU A 180 2.02 -15.12 26.40
N GLU A 181 2.00 -16.35 25.88
CA GLU A 181 1.62 -17.56 26.61
C GLU A 181 2.78 -18.55 26.54
N ASN A 182 3.29 -19.02 27.68
CA ASN A 182 4.46 -19.92 27.75
C ASN A 182 5.68 -19.41 26.95
N ASN A 183 5.94 -18.10 26.97
CA ASN A 183 6.99 -17.41 26.19
C ASN A 183 6.82 -17.47 24.66
N GLU A 184 5.65 -17.85 24.17
CA GLU A 184 5.26 -17.82 22.76
C GLU A 184 4.24 -16.73 22.50
N LEU A 185 4.26 -16.16 21.29
CA LEU A 185 3.24 -15.20 20.88
C LEU A 185 1.92 -15.94 20.70
N ALA A 186 0.86 -15.43 21.31
CA ALA A 186 -0.48 -16.02 21.26
C ALA A 186 -1.54 -14.93 21.08
N TYR A 187 -2.67 -15.31 20.48
CA TYR A 187 -3.83 -14.42 20.42
C TYR A 187 -4.47 -14.29 21.80
N ALA A 188 -4.89 -13.07 22.13
CA ALA A 188 -5.67 -12.75 23.32
C ALA A 188 -6.88 -11.88 22.95
N ARG A 189 -7.68 -11.57 23.97
CA ARG A 189 -8.82 -10.67 23.84
C ARG A 189 -8.64 -9.50 24.80
N GLY A 190 -8.73 -8.29 24.25
CA GLY A 190 -8.72 -7.06 25.02
C GLY A 190 -9.96 -6.89 25.92
N PRO A 191 -10.07 -5.75 26.62
CA PRO A 191 -11.23 -5.43 27.42
C PRO A 191 -12.51 -5.34 26.57
N GLU A 192 -13.66 -5.51 27.22
CA GLU A 192 -14.94 -5.40 26.55
C GLU A 192 -15.31 -3.94 26.27
N GLN A 193 -15.84 -3.70 25.07
CA GLN A 193 -16.24 -2.38 24.60
C GLN A 193 -17.53 -2.41 23.78
N LYS A 194 -18.09 -1.22 23.56
CA LYS A 194 -19.23 -1.02 22.66
C LYS A 194 -18.85 -1.34 21.21
N ASN A 195 -19.85 -1.43 20.33
CA ASN A 195 -19.63 -1.68 18.91
C ASN A 195 -18.59 -0.70 18.33
N PRO A 196 -17.40 -1.17 17.91
CA PRO A 196 -16.36 -0.31 17.36
C PRO A 196 -16.66 0.11 15.91
N PHE A 197 -17.57 -0.61 15.24
CA PHE A 197 -18.03 -0.30 13.89
C PHE A 197 -19.17 0.72 13.96
N SER A 198 -18.81 1.99 14.12
CA SER A 198 -19.75 3.08 13.85
C SER A 198 -19.95 3.20 12.34
N PRO A 199 -21.16 3.51 11.85
CA PRO A 199 -21.35 3.79 10.43
C PRO A 199 -20.44 4.96 10.06
N VAL A 200 -19.44 4.69 9.23
CA VAL A 200 -18.67 5.74 8.55
C VAL A 200 -19.71 6.58 7.81
N GLN A 201 -19.93 7.82 8.23
CA GLN A 201 -20.69 8.74 7.40
C GLN A 201 -19.83 8.97 6.16
N PRO A 202 -20.25 8.51 4.97
CA PRO A 202 -19.49 8.80 3.78
C PRO A 202 -19.43 10.31 3.66
N ARG A 203 -18.21 10.88 3.70
CA ARG A 203 -17.99 12.19 3.09
C ARG A 203 -18.20 11.95 1.61
N VAL A 204 -19.44 12.15 1.14
CA VAL A 204 -19.74 12.12 -0.28
C VAL A 204 -18.85 13.18 -0.90
N CYS A 205 -17.83 12.73 -1.64
CA CYS A 205 -17.08 13.61 -2.53
C CYS A 205 -18.11 14.09 -3.56
N GLN A 206 -18.61 15.30 -3.38
CA GLN A 206 -19.45 15.94 -4.38
C GLN A 206 -18.55 16.23 -5.56
N ILE A 207 -18.51 15.31 -6.52
CA ILE A 207 -17.98 15.60 -7.84
C ILE A 207 -18.81 16.79 -8.34
N PRO A 208 -18.21 17.97 -8.59
CA PRO A 208 -18.97 19.09 -9.09
C PRO A 208 -19.56 18.65 -10.43
N HIS A 209 -20.88 18.50 -10.48
CA HIS A 209 -21.56 18.42 -11.76
C HIS A 209 -21.25 19.73 -12.46
N ARG A 210 -20.37 19.70 -13.48
CA ARG A 210 -20.38 20.73 -14.52
C ARG A 210 -21.72 20.62 -15.24
N ARG A 211 -22.75 21.25 -14.69
CA ARG A 211 -23.83 21.79 -15.49
C ARG A 211 -23.32 23.15 -15.94
N ASP A 212 -22.99 23.24 -17.22
CA ASP A 212 -23.14 24.44 -18.04
C ASP A 212 -22.68 24.06 -19.47
N CYS A 213 -23.63 23.49 -20.22
CA CYS A 213 -23.82 23.62 -21.66
C CYS A 213 -25.34 23.65 -21.88
#